data_AF-A0A084W267-F1
#
_entry.id   AF-A0A084W267-F1
#
_cell.length_a   1.000
_cell.length_b   1.000
_cell.length_c   1.000
_cell.angle_alpha   90.00
_cell.angle_beta   90.00
_cell.angle_gamma   90.00
#
_symmetry.space_group_name_H-M   'P 1'
#
loop_
_entity.id
_entity.type
_entity.pdbx_description
1 polymer ?
#
loop_
_entity_poly.entity_id
_entity_poly.type
_entity_poly.pdbx_seq_one_letter_code
_entity_poly.pdbx_strand_id
1 'polypeptide(L)'
;MDSSISEKLLGFRQIAQEKLQHVFYSIPSEKDLIIDPALIKPLEHVCGASWLRYEVHRFHTERRRKGSTKSSNSTQKNPPPKRKQFLYFISSSLLTFKSVLDQISGYQSQTSSLMEPDIRYKQYHVLVFPSVVASFEHLLEEEGLFGIVELYNFQWDFLPLDEAILSLELPNVFADVFVRNDTTLLGSIAQSLRIFNLVMGKPHLIFSCGENAEKILHMVQRIESFSKPGSGVGKDSGHSTEKEPEFATMLIMDRDRDYPACLLTPVVYCGLLVEIQTLNSGSLEVDGEKNKIKSGKLPFLQLDQDQGQPAAKQEGTSLRMSGAQDMIYREHRYRHFSEVISLLSSQAKTLGLEGKAYSREMKLSEMKDYVTNKLPKVAAAKKELFKHLRLCETIVEEIGANFEKHQMIEESILTNTNRKQIMNYIVELLSSDAHKYNTLRLICLYHVTIGLTGEDTTKLMTGYLNAFGYRHLTVFHSLYQARLFP
;
A
#
# COMPACT_ATOMS: atom_id res chain seq x y z
N MET A 1 -7.49 -13.04 -20.23
CA MET A 1 -6.36 -13.84 -19.72
C MET A 1 -6.81 -15.28 -19.64
N ASP A 2 -5.97 -16.22 -20.06
CA ASP A 2 -6.25 -17.65 -19.95
C ASP A 2 -6.47 -18.02 -18.48
N SER A 3 -7.52 -18.79 -18.19
CA SER A 3 -7.91 -19.19 -16.82
C SER A 3 -6.74 -19.82 -16.05
N SER A 4 -5.86 -20.54 -16.74
CA SER A 4 -4.63 -21.14 -16.21
C SER A 4 -3.68 -20.15 -15.55
N ILE A 5 -3.47 -18.96 -16.15
CA ILE A 5 -2.54 -17.96 -15.61
C ILE A 5 -3.10 -17.39 -14.30
N SER A 6 -4.40 -17.06 -14.28
CA SER A 6 -5.04 -16.53 -13.07
C SER A 6 -5.00 -17.52 -11.91
N GLU A 7 -5.16 -18.82 -12.18
CA GLU A 7 -5.02 -19.88 -11.17
C GLU A 7 -3.58 -19.96 -10.64
N LYS A 8 -2.57 -19.87 -11.50
CA LYS A 8 -1.16 -19.84 -11.07
C LYS A 8 -0.84 -18.62 -10.21
N LEU A 9 -1.38 -17.45 -10.56
CA LEU A 9 -1.23 -16.23 -9.75
C LEU A 9 -1.89 -16.35 -8.37
N LEU A 10 -3.00 -17.08 -8.25
CA LEU A 10 -3.59 -17.39 -6.94
C LEU A 10 -2.71 -18.34 -6.11
N GLY A 11 -1.81 -19.10 -6.74
CA GLY A 11 -0.84 -19.95 -6.07
C GLY A 11 0.10 -19.20 -5.12
N PHE A 12 0.45 -17.94 -5.40
CA PHE A 12 1.27 -17.11 -4.49
C PHE A 12 0.61 -16.94 -3.12
N ARG A 13 -0.73 -16.78 -3.11
CA ARG A 13 -1.50 -16.69 -1.86
C ARG A 13 -1.40 -17.98 -1.06
N GLN A 14 -1.46 -19.14 -1.71
CA GLN A 14 -1.36 -20.44 -1.05
C GLN A 14 0.05 -20.63 -0.46
N ILE A 15 1.10 -20.30 -1.21
CA ILE A 15 2.48 -20.34 -0.72
C ILE A 15 2.65 -19.46 0.53
N ALA A 16 2.10 -18.24 0.51
CA ALA A 16 2.13 -17.34 1.66
C ALA A 16 1.37 -17.90 2.87
N GLN A 17 0.20 -18.51 2.65
CA GLN A 17 -0.58 -19.16 3.70
C GLN A 17 0.18 -20.33 4.32
N GLU A 18 0.78 -21.20 3.52
CA GLU A 18 1.56 -22.34 4.00
C GLU A 18 2.79 -21.89 4.80
N LYS A 19 3.53 -20.88 4.33
CA LYS A 19 4.64 -20.29 5.09
C LYS A 19 4.19 -19.78 6.46
N LEU A 20 3.05 -19.07 6.51
CA LEU A 20 2.51 -18.52 7.75
C LEU A 20 2.04 -19.64 8.70
N GLN A 21 1.34 -20.62 8.16
CA GLN A 21 0.85 -21.78 8.89
C GLN A 21 2.00 -22.60 9.49
N HIS A 22 3.10 -22.79 8.74
CA HIS A 22 4.30 -23.45 9.24
C HIS A 22 4.87 -22.75 10.49
N VAL A 23 4.93 -21.41 10.47
CA VAL A 23 5.35 -20.63 11.66
C VAL A 23 4.37 -20.84 12.82
N PHE A 24 3.06 -20.76 12.56
CA PHE A 24 2.06 -20.96 13.60
C PHE A 24 2.09 -22.37 14.20
N TYR A 25 2.41 -23.40 13.43
CA TYR A 25 2.54 -24.77 13.94
C TYR A 25 3.84 -25.00 14.71
N SER A 26 4.89 -24.23 14.43
CA SER A 26 6.13 -24.28 15.21
C SER A 26 5.98 -23.70 16.63
N ILE A 27 4.99 -22.81 16.84
CA ILE A 27 4.74 -22.20 18.15
C ILE A 27 3.71 -23.06 18.91
N PRO A 28 4.06 -23.63 20.07
CA PRO A 28 3.16 -24.50 20.83
C PRO A 28 2.01 -23.71 21.46
N SER A 29 0.92 -24.38 21.83
CA SER A 29 -0.19 -23.79 22.60
C SER A 29 -0.99 -22.68 21.89
N GLU A 30 -1.96 -22.11 22.62
CA GLU A 30 -2.80 -21.00 22.18
C GLU A 30 -1.99 -19.70 22.08
N LYS A 31 -2.26 -18.96 21.01
CA LYS A 31 -1.52 -17.75 20.62
C LYS A 31 -2.43 -16.53 20.68
N ASP A 32 -1.90 -15.44 21.21
CA ASP A 32 -2.46 -14.11 21.06
C ASP A 32 -1.57 -13.33 20.05
N LEU A 33 -2.11 -13.05 18.86
CA LEU A 33 -1.40 -12.38 17.75
C LEU A 33 -1.55 -10.85 17.86
N ILE A 34 -0.45 -10.11 17.78
CA ILE A 34 -0.41 -8.64 17.82
C ILE A 34 0.20 -8.16 16.51
N ILE A 35 -0.54 -7.39 15.71
CA ILE A 35 -0.13 -7.04 14.34
C ILE A 35 0.14 -5.53 14.22
N ASP A 36 1.29 -5.17 13.63
CA ASP A 36 1.59 -3.79 13.19
C ASP A 36 0.49 -3.31 12.23
N PRO A 37 -0.21 -2.19 12.52
CA PRO A 37 -1.33 -1.70 11.72
C PRO A 37 -1.07 -1.65 10.21
N ALA A 38 0.17 -1.33 9.81
CA ALA A 38 0.55 -1.23 8.40
C ALA A 38 0.50 -2.58 7.65
N LEU A 39 0.60 -3.71 8.36
CA LEU A 39 0.61 -5.05 7.78
C LEU A 39 -0.78 -5.69 7.69
N ILE A 40 -1.79 -5.10 8.35
CA ILE A 40 -3.14 -5.70 8.42
C ILE A 40 -3.79 -5.79 7.04
N LYS A 41 -3.80 -4.69 6.28
CA LYS A 41 -4.42 -4.63 4.94
C LYS A 41 -3.73 -5.52 3.91
N PRO A 42 -2.39 -5.56 3.83
CA PRO A 42 -1.71 -6.57 3.02
C PRO A 42 -2.06 -8.01 3.44
N LEU A 43 -2.09 -8.28 4.76
CA LEU A 43 -2.37 -9.62 5.29
C LEU A 43 -3.78 -10.12 4.94
N GLU A 44 -4.78 -9.23 4.82
CA GLU A 44 -6.14 -9.58 4.38
C GLU A 44 -6.17 -10.24 2.98
N HIS A 45 -5.17 -9.99 2.12
CA HIS A 45 -5.02 -10.68 0.83
C HIS A 45 -4.44 -12.08 0.95
N VAL A 46 -3.66 -12.34 2.01
CA VAL A 46 -3.14 -13.67 2.33
C VAL A 46 -4.22 -14.47 3.05
N CYS A 47 -4.67 -14.02 4.22
CA CYS A 47 -5.63 -14.71 5.06
C CYS A 47 -6.71 -13.77 5.60
N GLY A 48 -7.98 -14.22 5.51
CA GLY A 48 -9.10 -13.47 6.07
C GLY A 48 -9.20 -13.62 7.59
N ALA A 49 -9.98 -12.74 8.23
CA ALA A 49 -10.17 -12.78 9.68
C ALA A 49 -10.72 -14.13 10.19
N SER A 50 -11.55 -14.82 9.40
CA SER A 50 -12.04 -16.17 9.72
C SER A 50 -10.93 -17.21 9.75
N TRP A 51 -10.01 -17.17 8.78
CA TRP A 51 -8.85 -18.05 8.73
C TRP A 51 -7.92 -17.79 9.93
N LEU A 52 -7.65 -16.52 10.24
CA LEU A 52 -6.83 -16.17 11.42
C LEU A 52 -7.46 -16.61 12.74
N ARG A 53 -8.79 -16.56 12.89
CA ARG A 53 -9.48 -17.06 14.09
C ARG A 53 -9.43 -18.57 14.24
N TYR A 54 -9.23 -19.30 13.14
CA TYR A 54 -9.07 -20.75 13.18
C TYR A 54 -7.66 -21.12 13.68
N GLU A 55 -6.64 -20.39 13.22
CA GLU A 55 -5.24 -20.67 13.57
C GLU A 55 -4.79 -20.01 14.89
N VAL A 56 -5.45 -18.94 15.32
CA VAL A 56 -5.06 -18.11 16.48
C VAL A 56 -6.26 -17.84 17.39
N HIS A 57 -6.06 -17.96 18.70
CA HIS A 57 -7.12 -17.82 19.70
C HIS A 57 -7.63 -16.37 19.83
N ARG A 58 -6.75 -15.37 19.79
CA ARG A 58 -7.11 -13.94 19.70
C ARG A 58 -6.11 -13.16 18.86
N PHE A 59 -6.59 -12.14 18.16
CA PHE A 59 -5.72 -11.17 17.51
C PHE A 59 -6.06 -9.73 17.91
N HIS A 60 -5.04 -8.90 18.00
CA HIS A 60 -5.08 -7.52 18.45
C HIS A 60 -4.24 -6.65 17.49
N THR A 61 -4.63 -5.39 17.34
CA THR A 61 -3.83 -4.39 16.62
C THR A 61 -2.82 -3.76 17.58
N GLU A 62 -1.57 -3.65 17.15
CA GLU A 62 -0.53 -2.99 17.94
C GLU A 62 -0.87 -1.51 18.16
N ARG A 63 -0.86 -1.05 19.42
CA ARG A 63 -1.04 0.37 19.75
C ARG A 63 0.31 1.03 19.97
N ARG A 64 0.81 1.77 18.97
CA ARG A 64 2.02 2.59 19.14
C ARG A 64 1.75 3.69 20.18
N ARG A 65 2.60 3.78 21.21
CA ARG A 65 2.64 4.93 22.13
C ARG A 65 3.13 6.15 21.34
N LYS A 66 2.22 6.99 20.83
CA LYS A 66 2.59 8.32 20.33
C LYS A 66 3.04 9.17 21.52
N GLY A 67 4.25 9.71 21.46
CA GLY A 67 4.78 10.63 22.46
C GLY A 67 3.95 11.91 22.52
N SER A 68 3.13 12.03 23.57
CA SER A 68 2.62 13.26 24.15
C SER A 68 1.62 12.91 25.26
N THR A 69 1.88 13.47 26.43
CA THR A 69 1.11 13.52 27.68
C THR A 69 -0.41 13.23 27.65
N LYS A 70 -0.81 12.45 28.68
CA LYS A 70 -2.11 12.37 29.37
C LYS A 70 -3.30 11.61 28.71
N SER A 71 -3.54 10.45 29.32
CA SER A 71 -4.85 9.87 29.73
C SER A 71 -5.66 8.99 28.77
N SER A 72 -5.84 7.76 29.26
CA SER A 72 -7.07 6.94 29.26
C SER A 72 -7.70 6.53 27.92
N ASN A 73 -7.45 5.28 27.48
CA ASN A 73 -8.33 4.16 27.84
C ASN A 73 -7.90 2.80 27.23
N SER A 74 -7.82 1.81 28.12
CA SER A 74 -8.05 0.37 27.90
C SER A 74 -7.08 -0.41 26.99
N THR A 75 -5.93 -0.81 27.56
CA THR A 75 -5.41 -2.21 27.52
C THR A 75 -4.57 -2.58 28.76
N GLN A 76 -4.53 -1.71 29.78
CA GLN A 76 -3.54 -1.81 30.86
C GLN A 76 -3.99 -2.64 32.09
N LYS A 77 -5.00 -3.51 31.99
CA LYS A 77 -5.67 -4.04 33.20
C LYS A 77 -5.54 -5.52 33.55
N ASN A 78 -4.85 -6.38 32.81
CA ASN A 78 -4.56 -7.72 33.34
C ASN A 78 -3.16 -8.20 32.91
N PRO A 79 -2.34 -8.75 33.82
CA PRO A 79 -1.14 -9.47 33.42
C PRO A 79 -1.54 -10.60 32.47
N PRO A 80 -0.67 -10.95 31.50
CA PRO A 80 -0.99 -11.96 30.52
C PRO A 80 -1.34 -13.30 31.20
N PRO A 81 -2.38 -14.02 30.73
CA PRO A 81 -2.70 -15.33 31.28
C PRO A 81 -1.50 -16.27 31.20
N LYS A 82 -1.20 -17.01 32.29
CA LYS A 82 0.00 -17.85 32.48
C LYS A 82 0.25 -18.96 31.43
N ARG A 83 -0.61 -19.13 30.43
CA ARG A 83 -0.54 -20.22 29.43
C ARG A 83 -0.58 -19.76 27.97
N LYS A 84 -0.48 -18.45 27.72
CA LYS A 84 -0.60 -17.90 26.37
C LYS A 84 0.73 -17.49 25.78
N GLN A 85 0.95 -17.90 24.54
CA GLN A 85 2.06 -17.44 23.71
C GLN A 85 1.71 -16.09 23.07
N PHE A 86 2.63 -15.14 23.12
CA PHE A 86 2.46 -13.85 22.44
C PHE A 86 3.22 -13.88 21.12
N LEU A 87 2.51 -13.62 20.03
CA LEU A 87 3.10 -13.53 18.71
C LEU A 87 2.96 -12.11 18.17
N TYR A 88 4.05 -11.39 18.07
CA TYR A 88 4.08 -10.07 17.44
C TYR A 88 4.36 -10.22 15.95
N PHE A 89 3.57 -9.59 15.10
CA PHE A 89 3.82 -9.53 13.66
C PHE A 89 4.16 -8.09 13.26
N ILE A 90 5.44 -7.86 12.98
CA ILE A 90 5.99 -6.52 12.76
C ILE A 90 6.77 -6.41 11.46
N SER A 91 6.92 -5.17 10.99
CA SER A 91 7.86 -4.83 9.95
C SER A 91 9.32 -4.90 10.45
N SER A 92 10.26 -5.15 9.54
CA SER A 92 11.72 -5.17 9.74
C SER A 92 12.30 -3.77 10.03
N SER A 93 11.76 -3.12 11.05
CA SER A 93 12.14 -1.80 11.53
C SER A 93 12.70 -1.91 12.95
N LEU A 94 13.93 -1.45 13.14
CA LEU A 94 14.59 -1.45 14.45
C LEU A 94 13.78 -0.66 15.49
N LEU A 95 13.16 0.44 15.08
CA LEU A 95 12.31 1.27 15.96
C LEU A 95 11.05 0.50 16.41
N THR A 96 10.39 -0.20 15.49
CA THR A 96 9.22 -1.01 15.81
C THR A 96 9.62 -2.17 16.72
N PHE A 97 10.72 -2.84 16.40
CA PHE A 97 11.24 -3.94 17.21
C PHE A 97 11.59 -3.49 18.63
N LYS A 98 12.31 -2.38 18.81
CA LYS A 98 12.60 -1.80 20.14
C LYS A 98 11.33 -1.50 20.94
N SER A 99 10.30 -0.93 20.29
CA SER A 99 8.99 -0.71 20.93
C SER A 99 8.33 -2.01 21.40
N VAL A 100 8.47 -3.10 20.65
CA VAL A 100 8.00 -4.44 21.07
C VAL A 100 8.80 -4.96 22.25
N LEU A 101 10.13 -4.83 22.24
CA LEU A 101 11.00 -5.24 23.34
C LEU A 101 10.70 -4.47 24.64
N ASP A 102 10.42 -3.17 24.55
CA ASP A 102 10.00 -2.35 25.69
C ASP A 102 8.66 -2.82 26.29
N GLN A 103 7.73 -3.25 25.43
CA GLN A 103 6.45 -3.84 25.88
C GLN A 103 6.68 -5.17 26.60
N ILE A 104 7.50 -6.05 26.02
CA ILE A 104 7.84 -7.36 26.60
C ILE A 104 8.51 -7.17 27.97
N SER A 105 9.51 -6.29 28.06
CA SER A 105 10.19 -5.95 29.31
C SER A 105 9.21 -5.39 30.35
N GLY A 106 8.28 -4.53 29.91
CA GLY A 106 7.20 -4.02 30.76
C GLY A 106 6.31 -5.14 31.31
N TYR A 107 5.94 -6.13 30.50
CA TYR A 107 5.16 -7.29 30.96
C TYR A 107 5.94 -8.20 31.90
N GLN A 108 7.23 -8.42 31.62
CA GLN A 108 8.09 -9.22 32.47
C GLN A 108 8.20 -8.60 33.86
N SER A 109 8.51 -7.30 33.96
CA SER A 109 8.62 -6.60 35.26
C SER A 109 7.37 -6.71 36.14
N GLN A 110 6.17 -6.82 35.54
CA GLN A 110 4.90 -7.00 36.24
C GLN A 110 4.64 -8.46 36.65
N THR A 111 5.33 -9.41 36.02
CA THR A 111 5.11 -10.86 36.17
C THR A 111 6.21 -11.55 36.99
N SER A 112 7.40 -10.95 37.09
CA SER A 112 8.60 -11.47 37.80
C SER A 112 8.37 -11.82 39.27
N SER A 113 7.29 -11.36 39.90
CA SER A 113 6.95 -11.71 41.28
C SER A 113 6.27 -13.07 41.45
N LEU A 114 6.02 -13.84 40.37
CA LEU A 114 5.16 -15.02 40.43
C LEU A 114 5.71 -16.36 39.90
N MET A 115 6.89 -16.43 39.24
CA MET A 115 7.60 -17.70 38.91
C MET A 115 8.89 -17.48 38.10
N GLU A 116 9.83 -18.43 38.17
CA GLU A 116 10.99 -18.52 37.26
C GLU A 116 10.54 -18.79 35.81
N PRO A 117 11.13 -18.12 34.81
CA PRO A 117 10.83 -18.39 33.40
C PRO A 117 11.37 -19.79 33.02
N ASP A 118 10.48 -20.72 32.64
CA ASP A 118 10.92 -21.99 32.07
C ASP A 118 11.44 -21.73 30.64
N ILE A 119 12.76 -21.61 30.53
CA ILE A 119 13.51 -21.30 29.28
C ILE A 119 13.18 -22.30 28.16
N ARG A 120 12.64 -23.48 28.49
CA ARG A 120 12.25 -24.50 27.51
C ARG A 120 11.01 -24.13 26.70
N TYR A 121 10.18 -23.20 27.18
CA TYR A 121 9.01 -22.72 26.45
C TYR A 121 9.07 -21.19 26.35
N LYS A 122 9.70 -20.70 25.27
CA LYS A 122 9.72 -19.26 24.94
C LYS A 122 8.28 -18.75 24.89
N GLN A 123 7.98 -17.74 25.71
CA GLN A 123 6.63 -17.15 25.83
C GLN A 123 6.34 -16.10 24.75
N TYR A 124 7.40 -15.49 24.21
CA TYR A 124 7.33 -14.36 23.31
C TYR A 124 7.95 -14.73 21.97
N HIS A 125 7.21 -14.46 20.89
CA HIS A 125 7.54 -14.80 19.53
C HIS A 125 7.36 -13.55 18.66
N VAL A 126 8.30 -13.29 17.75
CA VAL A 126 8.25 -12.14 16.86
C VAL A 126 8.41 -12.62 15.42
N LEU A 127 7.32 -12.52 14.67
CA LEU A 127 7.26 -12.71 13.24
C LEU A 127 7.66 -11.39 12.56
N VAL A 128 8.73 -11.42 11.77
CA VAL A 128 9.30 -10.23 11.13
C VAL A 128 9.08 -10.28 9.62
N PHE A 129 8.50 -9.20 9.08
CA PHE A 129 8.27 -9.01 7.65
C PHE A 129 9.20 -7.95 7.03
N PRO A 130 9.83 -8.22 5.87
CA PRO A 130 9.90 -9.50 5.18
C PRO A 130 10.93 -10.48 5.79
N SER A 131 11.93 -9.97 6.51
CA SER A 131 12.99 -10.78 7.10
C SER A 131 13.57 -10.15 8.36
N VAL A 132 14.14 -10.99 9.22
CA VAL A 132 14.92 -10.62 10.39
C VAL A 132 16.26 -10.04 9.92
N VAL A 133 16.57 -8.84 10.37
CA VAL A 133 17.87 -8.20 10.14
C VAL A 133 18.83 -8.55 11.26
N ALA A 134 20.12 -8.68 10.95
CA ALA A 134 21.14 -9.13 11.91
C ALA A 134 21.23 -8.27 13.18
N SER A 135 20.90 -6.98 13.09
CA SER A 135 20.89 -6.07 14.24
C SER A 135 19.81 -6.41 15.28
N PHE A 136 18.79 -7.21 14.94
CA PHE A 136 17.78 -7.62 15.90
C PHE A 136 18.33 -8.58 16.95
N GLU A 137 19.24 -9.48 16.57
CA GLU A 137 19.87 -10.40 17.53
C GLU A 137 20.72 -9.61 18.53
N HIS A 138 21.48 -8.63 18.07
CA HIS A 138 22.28 -7.77 18.95
C HIS A 138 21.40 -6.96 19.92
N LEU A 139 20.30 -6.39 19.43
CA LEU A 139 19.37 -5.64 20.28
C LEU A 139 18.69 -6.55 21.32
N LEU A 140 18.41 -7.82 21.00
CA LEU A 140 17.90 -8.77 21.99
C LEU A 140 18.91 -9.06 23.10
N GLU A 141 20.18 -9.18 22.76
CA GLU A 141 21.28 -9.37 23.72
C GLU A 141 21.42 -8.14 24.63
N GLU A 142 21.45 -6.94 24.06
CA GLU A 142 21.56 -5.67 24.81
C GLU A 142 20.41 -5.48 25.82
N GLU A 143 19.20 -5.86 25.44
CA GLU A 143 18.00 -5.76 26.30
C GLU A 143 17.85 -6.93 27.28
N GLY A 144 18.76 -7.92 27.24
CA GLY A 144 18.68 -9.11 28.10
C GLY A 144 17.49 -10.03 27.78
N LEU A 145 16.92 -9.91 26.57
CA LEU A 145 15.79 -10.69 26.07
C LEU A 145 16.22 -11.84 25.15
N PHE A 146 17.52 -11.99 24.92
CA PHE A 146 18.08 -13.11 24.18
C PHE A 146 17.71 -14.45 24.84
N GLY A 147 17.24 -15.40 24.04
CA GLY A 147 16.76 -16.70 24.52
C GLY A 147 15.34 -16.69 25.11
N ILE A 148 14.78 -15.52 25.42
CA ILE A 148 13.38 -15.36 25.87
C ILE A 148 12.45 -15.15 24.67
N VAL A 149 12.91 -14.35 23.71
CA VAL A 149 12.18 -14.05 22.48
C VAL A 149 12.68 -14.95 21.35
N GLU A 150 11.74 -15.54 20.60
CA GLU A 150 12.03 -16.25 19.35
C GLU A 150 11.72 -15.36 18.13
N LEU A 151 12.62 -15.34 17.14
CA LEU A 151 12.45 -14.58 15.91
C LEU A 151 12.11 -15.51 14.74
N TYR A 152 11.13 -15.11 13.93
CA TYR A 152 10.70 -15.85 12.75
C TYR A 152 10.73 -14.96 11.51
N ASN A 153 11.26 -15.50 10.42
CA ASN A 153 11.19 -14.87 9.10
C ASN A 153 9.85 -15.18 8.43
N PHE A 154 9.17 -14.16 7.91
CA PHE A 154 7.98 -14.37 7.08
C PHE A 154 7.83 -13.32 5.99
N GLN A 155 7.60 -13.80 4.77
CA GLN A 155 7.36 -12.98 3.59
C GLN A 155 6.28 -13.66 2.72
N TRP A 156 5.23 -12.90 2.39
CA TRP A 156 4.12 -13.36 1.55
C TRP A 156 4.37 -13.25 0.04
N ASP A 157 5.49 -12.65 -0.37
CA ASP A 157 5.87 -12.42 -1.77
C ASP A 157 4.83 -11.60 -2.55
N PHE A 158 4.27 -12.13 -3.64
CA PHE A 158 3.36 -11.39 -4.51
C PHE A 158 1.89 -11.54 -4.09
N LEU A 159 1.25 -10.41 -3.80
CA LEU A 159 -0.18 -10.30 -3.52
C LEU A 159 -0.92 -9.88 -4.80
N PRO A 160 -1.91 -10.65 -5.27
CA PRO A 160 -2.74 -10.26 -6.40
C PRO A 160 -3.77 -9.21 -5.97
N LEU A 161 -3.53 -7.96 -6.35
CA LEU A 161 -4.41 -6.83 -6.00
C LEU A 161 -5.56 -6.67 -7.02
N ASP A 162 -5.26 -6.85 -8.30
CA ASP A 162 -6.22 -6.75 -9.41
C ASP A 162 -5.77 -7.62 -10.61
N GLU A 163 -6.56 -7.66 -11.67
CA GLU A 163 -6.22 -8.36 -12.93
C GLU A 163 -4.87 -7.86 -13.47
N ALA A 164 -3.87 -8.73 -13.52
CA ALA A 164 -2.47 -8.44 -13.88
C ALA A 164 -1.73 -7.42 -12.99
N ILE A 165 -2.19 -7.19 -11.75
CA ILE A 165 -1.47 -6.35 -10.77
C ILE A 165 -1.07 -7.21 -9.58
N LEU A 166 0.24 -7.45 -9.46
CA LEU A 166 0.87 -8.08 -8.30
C LEU A 166 1.66 -7.02 -7.53
N SER A 167 1.55 -7.02 -6.21
CA SER A 167 2.32 -6.14 -5.34
C SER A 167 3.02 -6.94 -4.26
N LEU A 168 4.23 -6.53 -3.87
CA LEU A 168 4.90 -7.08 -2.69
C LEU A 168 4.38 -6.46 -1.38
N GLU A 169 3.71 -5.30 -1.46
CA GLU A 169 3.30 -4.48 -0.31
C GLU A 169 4.41 -4.30 0.75
N LEU A 170 5.66 -4.17 0.28
CA LEU A 170 6.80 -3.89 1.14
C LEU A 170 6.75 -2.43 1.62
N PRO A 171 6.80 -2.17 2.93
CA PRO A 171 6.75 -0.80 3.45
C PRO A 171 8.02 -0.03 3.09
N ASN A 172 7.87 1.26 2.78
CA ASN A 172 8.96 2.24 2.66
C ASN A 172 10.08 1.95 1.64
N VAL A 173 9.91 1.00 0.70
CA VAL A 173 10.95 0.67 -0.31
C VAL A 173 11.50 1.91 -1.00
N PHE A 174 10.64 2.85 -1.39
CA PHE A 174 11.09 4.07 -2.06
C PHE A 174 11.99 4.94 -1.16
N ALA A 175 11.54 5.24 0.05
CA ALA A 175 12.30 6.05 1.00
C ALA A 175 13.62 5.37 1.36
N ASP A 176 13.63 4.06 1.52
CA ASP A 176 14.79 3.33 2.00
C ASP A 176 15.84 3.25 0.90
N VAL A 177 15.45 2.78 -0.28
CA VAL A 177 16.38 2.53 -1.39
C VAL A 177 16.81 3.83 -2.07
N PHE A 178 15.91 4.77 -2.33
CA PHE A 178 16.19 5.93 -3.17
C PHE A 178 16.46 7.23 -2.39
N VAL A 179 16.03 7.33 -1.12
CA VAL A 179 16.35 8.51 -0.27
C VAL A 179 17.49 8.18 0.69
N ARG A 180 17.37 7.07 1.44
CA ARG A 180 18.36 6.68 2.47
C ARG A 180 19.53 5.87 1.92
N ASN A 181 19.47 5.41 0.66
CA ASN A 181 20.42 4.49 0.04
C ASN A 181 20.60 3.17 0.82
N ASP A 182 19.54 2.75 1.52
CA ASP A 182 19.47 1.51 2.27
C ASP A 182 18.96 0.38 1.35
N THR A 183 19.88 -0.51 0.96
CA THR A 183 19.59 -1.61 0.03
C THR A 183 19.15 -2.90 0.73
N THR A 184 18.87 -2.88 2.04
CA THR A 184 18.56 -4.08 2.83
C THR A 184 17.37 -4.86 2.26
N LEU A 185 16.35 -4.16 1.75
CA LEU A 185 15.13 -4.77 1.20
C LEU A 185 15.34 -5.43 -0.18
N LEU A 186 16.42 -5.13 -0.90
CA LEU A 186 16.64 -5.67 -2.26
C LEU A 186 16.75 -7.19 -2.25
N GLY A 187 17.31 -7.78 -1.19
CA GLY A 187 17.41 -9.24 -1.04
C GLY A 187 16.03 -9.90 -0.95
N SER A 188 15.09 -9.31 -0.21
CA SER A 188 13.71 -9.79 -0.13
C SER A 188 12.98 -9.67 -1.47
N ILE A 189 13.19 -8.58 -2.21
CA ILE A 189 12.64 -8.41 -3.58
C ILE A 189 13.19 -9.50 -4.51
N ALA A 190 14.50 -9.77 -4.47
CA ALA A 190 15.12 -10.83 -5.25
C ALA A 190 14.57 -12.23 -4.90
N GLN A 191 14.31 -12.51 -3.63
CA GLN A 191 13.66 -13.77 -3.23
C GLN A 191 12.25 -13.92 -3.79
N SER A 192 11.44 -12.85 -3.76
CA SER A 192 10.12 -12.89 -4.38
C SER A 192 10.20 -13.11 -5.89
N LEU A 193 11.13 -12.45 -6.60
CA LEU A 193 11.33 -12.67 -8.04
C LEU A 193 11.78 -14.11 -8.36
N ARG A 194 12.62 -14.71 -7.50
CA ARG A 194 12.93 -16.14 -7.62
C ARG A 194 11.67 -17.00 -7.49
N ILE A 195 10.82 -16.73 -6.49
CA ILE A 195 9.57 -17.47 -6.30
C ILE A 195 8.64 -17.26 -7.50
N PHE A 196 8.61 -16.05 -8.08
CA PHE A 196 7.91 -15.80 -9.33
C PHE A 196 8.41 -16.70 -10.47
N ASN A 197 9.73 -16.81 -10.67
CA ASN A 197 10.31 -17.70 -11.67
C ASN A 197 9.97 -19.18 -11.42
N LEU A 198 9.87 -19.61 -10.16
CA LEU A 198 9.47 -20.98 -9.81
C LEU A 198 7.99 -21.27 -10.14
N VAL A 199 7.10 -20.32 -9.87
CA VAL A 199 5.66 -20.47 -10.11
C VAL A 199 5.32 -20.32 -11.59
N MET A 200 5.84 -19.29 -12.25
CA MET A 200 5.49 -18.87 -13.61
C MET A 200 6.47 -19.38 -14.69
N GLY A 201 7.56 -20.03 -14.30
CA GLY A 201 8.67 -20.34 -15.20
C GLY A 201 9.57 -19.11 -15.44
N LYS A 202 10.86 -19.34 -15.64
CA LYS A 202 11.83 -18.26 -15.85
C LYS A 202 11.70 -17.69 -17.27
N PRO A 203 11.47 -16.38 -17.44
CA PRO A 203 11.36 -15.79 -18.77
C PRO A 203 12.63 -15.95 -19.60
N HIS A 204 12.45 -16.08 -20.92
CA HIS A 204 13.56 -16.25 -21.87
C HIS A 204 14.48 -15.02 -21.91
N LEU A 205 13.88 -13.83 -21.83
CA LEU A 205 14.61 -12.56 -21.86
C LEU A 205 14.34 -11.79 -20.57
N ILE A 206 15.41 -11.32 -19.93
CA ILE A 206 15.32 -10.49 -18.73
C ILE A 206 16.17 -9.24 -18.96
N PHE A 207 15.52 -8.09 -18.91
CA PHE A 207 16.16 -6.77 -19.00
C PHE A 207 16.12 -6.09 -17.64
N SER A 208 17.15 -5.33 -17.33
CA SER A 208 17.21 -4.49 -16.13
C SER A 208 17.54 -3.05 -16.52
N CYS A 209 16.86 -2.09 -15.92
CA CYS A 209 17.04 -0.66 -16.15
C CYS A 209 17.17 0.04 -14.80
N GLY A 210 18.40 0.35 -14.40
CA GLY A 210 18.71 0.96 -13.12
C GLY A 210 19.70 0.14 -12.29
N GLU A 211 20.35 0.81 -11.33
CA GLU A 211 21.42 0.23 -10.53
C GLU A 211 20.88 -0.81 -9.54
N ASN A 212 19.72 -0.56 -8.94
CA ASN A 212 19.12 -1.48 -7.99
C ASN A 212 18.43 -2.65 -8.72
N ALA A 213 17.84 -2.39 -9.89
CA ALA A 213 17.33 -3.41 -10.80
C ALA A 213 18.43 -4.42 -11.21
N GLU A 214 19.62 -3.94 -11.57
CA GLU A 214 20.77 -4.80 -11.91
C GLU A 214 21.26 -5.60 -10.68
N LYS A 215 21.37 -4.96 -9.50
CA LYS A 215 21.69 -5.66 -8.24
C LYS A 215 20.68 -6.77 -7.92
N ILE A 216 19.38 -6.51 -8.08
CA ILE A 216 18.31 -7.50 -7.88
C ILE A 216 18.49 -8.66 -8.84
N LEU A 217 18.73 -8.39 -10.13
CA LEU A 217 18.94 -9.44 -11.13
C LEU A 217 20.13 -10.34 -10.79
N HIS A 218 21.26 -9.75 -10.40
CA HIS A 218 22.42 -10.51 -9.94
C HIS A 218 22.13 -11.34 -8.68
N MET A 219 21.37 -10.80 -7.73
CA MET A 219 20.94 -11.54 -6.55
C MET A 219 20.08 -12.75 -6.94
N VAL A 220 19.09 -12.60 -7.81
CA VAL A 220 18.25 -13.70 -8.31
C VAL A 220 19.12 -14.78 -8.97
N GLN A 221 20.00 -14.40 -9.89
CA GLN A 221 20.91 -15.32 -10.57
C GLN A 221 21.80 -16.09 -9.59
N ARG A 222 22.32 -15.41 -8.57
CA ARG A 222 23.13 -16.01 -7.51
C ARG A 222 22.32 -17.01 -6.69
N ILE A 223 21.11 -16.66 -6.26
CA ILE A 223 20.26 -17.56 -5.47
C ILE A 223 19.89 -18.80 -6.29
N GLU A 224 19.56 -18.64 -7.58
CA GLU A 224 19.23 -19.73 -8.49
C GLU A 224 20.43 -20.66 -8.78
N SER A 225 21.64 -20.11 -8.89
CA SER A 225 22.85 -20.91 -9.13
C SER A 225 23.26 -21.75 -7.92
N PHE A 226 23.15 -21.21 -6.70
CA PHE A 226 23.39 -21.97 -5.46
C PHE A 226 22.36 -23.07 -5.22
N SER A 227 21.13 -22.89 -5.72
CA SER A 227 20.03 -23.85 -5.54
C SER A 227 20.13 -25.06 -6.48
N LYS A 228 21.08 -25.11 -7.42
CA LYS A 228 21.40 -26.30 -8.21
C LYS A 228 22.47 -27.10 -7.45
N PRO A 229 22.14 -28.20 -6.75
CA PRO A 229 23.16 -29.06 -6.17
C PRO A 229 24.04 -29.59 -7.29
N GLY A 230 25.34 -29.66 -7.05
CA GLY A 230 26.35 -29.92 -8.07
C GLY A 230 25.99 -31.01 -9.08
N SER A 231 26.27 -30.71 -10.35
CA SER A 231 26.60 -31.70 -11.38
C SER A 231 27.88 -32.44 -10.98
N GLY A 232 27.80 -33.22 -9.90
CA GLY A 232 28.79 -34.18 -9.45
C GLY A 232 28.36 -35.57 -9.88
N VAL A 233 29.00 -36.08 -10.92
CA VAL A 233 29.18 -37.49 -11.28
C VAL A 233 28.03 -38.44 -10.88
N GLY A 234 26.97 -38.44 -11.67
CA GLY A 234 25.88 -39.41 -11.58
C GLY A 234 24.91 -39.17 -12.72
N LYS A 235 25.15 -39.86 -13.85
CA LYS A 235 24.16 -39.95 -14.94
C LYS A 235 22.93 -40.65 -14.38
N ASP A 236 21.92 -39.90 -14.02
CA ASP A 236 20.53 -40.31 -14.18
C ASP A 236 19.79 -39.15 -14.82
N SER A 237 19.52 -39.33 -16.10
CA SER A 237 18.66 -38.52 -16.95
C SER A 237 17.23 -38.52 -16.40
N GLY A 238 16.97 -37.69 -15.39
CA GLY A 238 15.65 -37.18 -15.08
C GLY A 238 15.51 -35.83 -15.74
N HIS A 239 14.65 -35.72 -16.75
CA HIS A 239 14.26 -34.42 -17.32
C HIS A 239 13.90 -33.46 -16.18
N SER A 240 14.75 -32.46 -15.90
CA SER A 240 14.21 -31.21 -15.38
C SER A 240 13.38 -30.67 -16.53
N THR A 241 12.08 -30.94 -16.52
CA THR A 241 11.13 -30.25 -17.36
C THR A 241 11.27 -28.78 -17.02
N GLU A 242 12.12 -28.05 -17.76
CA GLU A 242 12.14 -26.60 -17.73
C GLU A 242 10.72 -26.20 -18.11
N LYS A 243 9.96 -25.82 -17.07
CA LYS A 243 8.56 -25.42 -17.19
C LYS A 243 8.53 -24.28 -18.20
N GLU A 244 7.79 -24.43 -19.29
CA GLU A 244 7.65 -23.34 -20.27
C GLU A 244 7.18 -22.08 -19.55
N PRO A 245 7.87 -20.94 -19.76
CA PRO A 245 7.54 -19.73 -19.05
C PRO A 245 6.22 -19.14 -19.55
N GLU A 246 5.37 -18.73 -18.61
CA GLU A 246 4.11 -18.03 -18.91
C GLU A 246 4.35 -16.66 -19.55
N PHE A 247 5.55 -16.10 -19.37
CA PHE A 247 5.94 -14.80 -19.90
C PHE A 247 7.27 -14.90 -20.66
N ALA A 248 7.27 -14.43 -21.90
CA ALA A 248 8.47 -14.45 -22.74
C ALA A 248 9.57 -13.49 -22.26
N THR A 249 9.19 -12.37 -21.63
CA THR A 249 10.12 -11.30 -21.27
C THR A 249 9.77 -10.67 -19.92
N MET A 250 10.79 -10.34 -19.13
CA MET A 250 10.70 -9.56 -17.90
C MET A 250 11.57 -8.30 -17.99
N LEU A 251 11.01 -7.16 -17.61
CA LEU A 251 11.73 -5.91 -17.45
C LEU A 251 11.71 -5.52 -15.96
N ILE A 252 12.90 -5.37 -15.37
CA ILE A 252 13.08 -4.89 -14.00
C ILE A 252 13.56 -3.44 -14.11
N MET A 253 12.82 -2.48 -13.54
CA MET A 253 13.11 -1.05 -13.71
C MET A 253 13.10 -0.34 -12.36
N ASP A 254 14.13 0.47 -12.11
CA ASP A 254 14.16 1.37 -10.98
C ASP A 254 13.24 2.57 -11.21
N ARG A 255 12.55 3.01 -10.16
CA ARG A 255 11.61 4.14 -10.24
C ARG A 255 12.30 5.45 -10.60
N ASP A 256 13.56 5.63 -10.21
CA ASP A 256 14.35 6.83 -10.46
C ASP A 256 14.71 7.06 -11.93
N ARG A 257 14.46 6.07 -12.79
CA ARG A 257 14.65 6.17 -14.25
C ARG A 257 13.51 6.88 -14.96
N ASP A 258 12.37 7.05 -14.32
CA ASP A 258 11.20 7.73 -14.88
C ASP A 258 10.39 8.43 -13.79
N TYR A 259 10.96 9.42 -13.10
CA TYR A 259 10.14 10.21 -12.17
C TYR A 259 8.96 10.94 -12.81
N PRO A 260 9.04 11.49 -14.04
CA PRO A 260 7.93 12.24 -14.63
C PRO A 260 6.61 11.48 -14.63
N ALA A 261 6.59 10.20 -14.99
CA ALA A 261 5.35 9.41 -15.01
C ALA A 261 4.64 9.30 -13.65
N CYS A 262 5.35 9.43 -12.53
CA CYS A 262 4.77 9.42 -11.19
C CYS A 262 4.45 10.81 -10.63
N LEU A 263 5.09 11.86 -11.17
CA LEU A 263 4.91 13.23 -10.70
C LEU A 263 3.70 13.91 -11.35
N LEU A 264 3.43 13.57 -12.61
CA LEU A 264 2.28 14.06 -13.38
C LEU A 264 0.94 13.70 -12.74
N THR A 265 -0.04 14.58 -12.94
CA THR A 265 -1.41 14.33 -12.52
C THR A 265 -2.07 13.37 -13.52
N PRO A 266 -2.60 12.22 -13.08
CA PRO A 266 -3.22 11.27 -13.99
C PRO A 266 -4.55 11.82 -14.55
N VAL A 267 -4.89 11.43 -15.78
CA VAL A 267 -6.15 11.85 -16.46
C VAL A 267 -7.20 10.72 -16.53
N VAL A 268 -6.82 9.51 -16.13
CA VAL A 268 -7.70 8.33 -16.14
C VAL A 268 -8.41 8.15 -14.81
N TYR A 269 -9.59 7.53 -14.83
CA TYR A 269 -10.46 7.41 -13.66
C TYR A 269 -9.77 6.76 -12.44
N CYS A 270 -9.09 5.62 -12.62
CA CYS A 270 -8.42 4.96 -11.48
C CYS A 270 -7.28 5.81 -10.91
N GLY A 271 -6.58 6.57 -11.75
CA GLY A 271 -5.51 7.46 -11.33
C GLY A 271 -6.05 8.61 -10.48
N LEU A 272 -7.11 9.28 -10.93
CA LEU A 272 -7.73 10.37 -10.17
C LEU A 272 -8.36 9.90 -8.85
N LEU A 273 -8.90 8.68 -8.80
CA LEU A 273 -9.35 8.09 -7.54
C LEU A 273 -8.21 7.97 -6.52
N VAL A 274 -7.02 7.52 -6.95
CA VAL A 274 -5.84 7.39 -6.08
C VAL A 274 -5.19 8.75 -5.77
N GLU A 275 -5.35 9.75 -6.64
CA GLU A 275 -4.91 11.12 -6.42
C GLU A 275 -5.65 11.76 -5.23
N ILE A 276 -6.95 11.48 -5.10
CA ILE A 276 -7.81 12.08 -4.07
C ILE A 276 -7.92 11.21 -2.83
N GLN A 277 -8.09 9.90 -2.98
CA GLN A 277 -8.36 9.00 -1.87
C GLN A 277 -7.10 8.24 -1.44
N THR A 278 -7.03 7.87 -0.17
CA THR A 278 -5.95 7.03 0.35
C THR A 278 -6.14 5.60 -0.11
N LEU A 279 -5.13 5.07 -0.81
CA LEU A 279 -5.07 3.68 -1.24
C LEU A 279 -4.26 2.88 -0.23
N ASN A 280 -4.84 1.78 0.24
CA ASN A 280 -4.23 0.86 1.18
C ASN A 280 -4.46 -0.58 0.70
N SER A 281 -3.40 -1.21 0.18
CA SER A 281 -3.41 -2.57 -0.40
C SER A 281 -4.62 -2.86 -1.28
N GLY A 282 -4.79 -2.08 -2.35
CA GLY A 282 -5.89 -2.29 -3.31
C GLY A 282 -7.29 -1.89 -2.81
N SER A 283 -7.40 -1.21 -1.66
CA SER A 283 -8.66 -0.64 -1.18
C SER A 283 -8.54 0.87 -0.94
N LEU A 284 -9.50 1.66 -1.44
CA LEU A 284 -9.61 3.08 -1.15
C LEU A 284 -10.38 3.30 0.14
N GLU A 285 -9.83 4.15 1.00
CA GLU A 285 -10.48 4.66 2.19
C GLU A 285 -11.33 5.87 1.80
N VAL A 286 -12.65 5.68 1.63
CA VAL A 286 -13.59 6.76 1.28
C VAL A 286 -14.18 7.31 2.58
N ASP A 287 -13.54 8.35 3.10
CA ASP A 287 -14.08 9.17 4.17
C ASP A 287 -14.78 10.38 3.55
N GLY A 288 -16.03 10.64 3.96
CA GLY A 288 -16.85 11.71 3.37
C GLY A 288 -16.30 13.11 3.65
N GLU A 289 -15.49 13.28 4.69
CA GLU A 289 -14.98 14.59 5.12
C GLU A 289 -13.47 14.76 4.85
N LYS A 290 -12.71 13.66 4.78
CA LYS A 290 -11.24 13.69 4.68
C LYS A 290 -10.76 13.01 3.41
N ASN A 291 -10.01 13.77 2.61
CA ASN A 291 -9.30 13.26 1.44
C ASN A 291 -7.86 13.84 1.40
N LYS A 292 -7.02 13.33 0.49
CA LYS A 292 -5.62 13.74 0.35
C LYS A 292 -5.49 15.23 0.05
N ILE A 293 -6.34 15.76 -0.83
CA ILE A 293 -6.31 17.15 -1.27
C ILE A 293 -6.60 18.09 -0.09
N LYS A 294 -7.71 17.88 0.63
CA LYS A 294 -8.03 18.64 1.84
C LYS A 294 -6.91 18.52 2.87
N SER A 295 -6.39 17.32 3.13
CA SER A 295 -5.35 17.11 4.16
C SER A 295 -4.03 17.85 3.91
N GLY A 296 -3.71 18.18 2.66
CA GLY A 296 -2.47 18.86 2.28
C GLY A 296 -2.60 20.37 2.14
N LYS A 297 -3.81 20.94 2.13
CA LYS A 297 -4.04 22.40 2.08
C LYS A 297 -3.74 23.06 3.43
N LEU A 298 -3.45 24.36 3.40
CA LEU A 298 -3.26 25.15 4.61
C LEU A 298 -4.57 25.28 5.39
N PRO A 299 -4.56 25.17 6.75
CA PRO A 299 -5.79 25.20 7.54
C PRO A 299 -6.63 26.47 7.36
N PHE A 300 -6.00 27.63 7.11
CA PHE A 300 -6.73 28.89 6.91
C PHE A 300 -7.34 29.03 5.51
N LEU A 301 -6.94 28.20 4.53
CA LEU A 301 -7.56 28.17 3.20
C LEU A 301 -8.79 27.27 3.17
N GLN A 302 -9.01 26.45 4.21
CA GLN A 302 -10.17 25.58 4.37
C GLN A 302 -11.34 26.32 5.04
N LEU A 303 -11.64 27.54 4.59
CA LEU A 303 -12.61 28.44 5.25
C LEU A 303 -14.08 28.12 4.99
N ASP A 304 -14.43 26.92 4.50
CA ASP A 304 -15.82 26.53 4.29
C ASP A 304 -16.31 25.44 5.26
N GLN A 305 -17.25 25.87 6.11
CA GLN A 305 -18.33 25.12 6.77
C GLN A 305 -18.00 24.03 7.79
N ASP A 306 -17.47 24.41 8.96
CA ASP A 306 -17.61 23.56 10.15
C ASP A 306 -18.07 24.35 11.39
N GLN A 307 -19.16 25.13 11.23
CA GLN A 307 -19.96 25.56 12.38
C GLN A 307 -20.84 24.40 12.85
N GLY A 308 -20.33 23.62 13.80
CA GLY A 308 -21.12 23.17 14.93
C GLY A 308 -22.12 22.03 14.71
N GLN A 309 -21.72 20.92 14.09
CA GLN A 309 -22.37 19.63 14.37
C GLN A 309 -21.31 18.58 14.75
N PRO A 310 -21.53 17.78 15.82
CA PRO A 310 -20.66 16.66 16.09
C PRO A 310 -20.76 15.69 14.92
N ALA A 311 -19.69 15.57 14.14
CA ALA A 311 -19.57 14.61 13.05
C ALA A 311 -20.01 13.24 13.58
N ALA A 312 -21.19 12.79 13.15
CA ALA A 312 -21.59 11.41 13.34
C ALA A 312 -20.47 10.59 12.70
N LYS A 313 -19.86 9.67 13.45
CA LYS A 313 -18.90 8.70 12.93
C LYS A 313 -19.61 7.87 11.86
N GLN A 314 -19.69 8.38 10.63
CA GLN A 314 -20.02 7.57 9.47
C GLN A 314 -18.85 6.62 9.32
N GLU A 315 -19.12 5.32 9.46
CA GLU A 315 -18.13 4.30 9.17
C GLU A 315 -17.61 4.55 7.75
N GLY A 316 -16.33 4.87 7.63
CA GLY A 316 -15.68 5.12 6.35
C GLY A 316 -15.96 3.95 5.42
N THR A 317 -16.52 4.26 4.25
CA THR A 317 -16.86 3.22 3.27
C THR A 317 -15.57 2.87 2.52
N SER A 318 -15.23 1.59 2.40
CA SER A 318 -14.09 1.19 1.57
C SER A 318 -14.54 0.83 0.15
N LEU A 319 -13.79 1.24 -0.87
CA LEU A 319 -13.93 0.77 -2.25
C LEU A 319 -12.75 -0.13 -2.60
N ARG A 320 -13.02 -1.40 -2.98
CA ARG A 320 -11.96 -2.30 -3.45
C ARG A 320 -11.67 -2.02 -4.92
N MET A 321 -10.43 -1.73 -5.24
CA MET A 321 -9.94 -1.41 -6.59
C MET A 321 -9.63 -2.71 -7.35
N SER A 322 -10.63 -3.59 -7.50
CA SER A 322 -10.48 -4.88 -8.16
C SER A 322 -11.60 -5.11 -9.16
N GLY A 323 -11.24 -5.33 -10.43
CA GLY A 323 -12.20 -5.60 -11.50
C GLY A 323 -12.98 -6.90 -11.33
N ALA A 324 -12.51 -7.82 -10.46
CA ALA A 324 -13.24 -9.04 -10.12
C ALA A 324 -14.40 -8.82 -9.15
N GLN A 325 -14.35 -7.74 -8.35
CA GLN A 325 -15.36 -7.42 -7.33
C GLN A 325 -16.26 -6.27 -7.75
N ASP A 326 -15.77 -5.41 -8.63
CA ASP A 326 -16.45 -4.20 -9.06
C ASP A 326 -16.40 -4.06 -10.59
N MET A 327 -17.56 -4.29 -11.22
CA MET A 327 -17.72 -4.23 -12.67
C MET A 327 -17.68 -2.80 -13.21
N ILE A 328 -18.15 -1.81 -12.45
CA ILE A 328 -18.13 -0.41 -12.85
C ILE A 328 -16.67 0.07 -12.88
N TYR A 329 -15.92 -0.25 -11.83
CA TYR A 329 -14.48 -0.01 -11.83
C TYR A 329 -13.77 -0.73 -12.99
N ARG A 330 -14.07 -2.01 -13.23
CA ARG A 330 -13.45 -2.78 -14.34
C ARG A 330 -13.63 -2.11 -15.70
N GLU A 331 -14.83 -1.61 -15.99
CA GLU A 331 -15.18 -1.01 -17.28
C GLU A 331 -14.53 0.37 -17.48
N HIS A 332 -14.38 1.13 -16.39
CA HIS A 332 -14.04 2.56 -16.46
C HIS A 332 -12.63 2.90 -15.97
N ARG A 333 -11.91 2.00 -15.27
CA ARG A 333 -10.61 2.29 -14.61
C ARG A 333 -9.60 2.99 -15.52
N TYR A 334 -9.45 2.57 -16.77
CA TYR A 334 -8.46 3.11 -17.71
C TYR A 334 -9.03 4.09 -18.74
N ARG A 335 -10.29 4.51 -18.60
CA ARG A 335 -10.90 5.52 -19.48
C ARG A 335 -10.55 6.92 -18.99
N HIS A 336 -10.54 7.87 -19.92
CA HIS A 336 -10.39 9.28 -19.60
C HIS A 336 -11.55 9.73 -18.69
N PHE A 337 -11.25 10.51 -17.65
CA PHE A 337 -12.23 10.86 -16.62
C PHE A 337 -13.50 11.53 -17.17
N SER A 338 -13.35 12.45 -18.12
CA SER A 338 -14.49 13.15 -18.76
C SER A 338 -15.46 12.21 -19.46
N GLU A 339 -14.99 11.08 -19.99
CA GLU A 339 -15.86 10.06 -20.57
C GLU A 339 -16.63 9.32 -19.48
N VAL A 340 -15.94 8.93 -18.40
CA VAL A 340 -16.52 8.17 -17.28
C VAL A 340 -17.67 8.92 -16.63
N ILE A 341 -17.50 10.21 -16.32
CA ILE A 341 -18.56 11.01 -15.69
C ILE A 341 -19.82 11.09 -16.58
N SER A 342 -19.65 11.21 -17.89
CA SER A 342 -20.76 11.25 -18.84
C SER A 342 -21.50 9.91 -18.93
N LEU A 343 -20.76 8.80 -18.98
CA LEU A 343 -21.28 7.45 -19.05
C LEU A 343 -22.05 7.07 -17.77
N LEU A 344 -21.45 7.29 -16.59
CA LEU A 344 -22.11 6.98 -15.32
C LEU A 344 -23.37 7.83 -15.10
N SER A 345 -23.32 9.12 -15.48
CA SER A 345 -24.50 9.99 -15.41
C SER A 345 -25.63 9.54 -16.35
N SER A 346 -25.28 9.05 -17.54
CA SER A 346 -26.25 8.48 -18.48
C SER A 346 -26.86 7.18 -17.93
N GLN A 347 -26.02 6.27 -17.41
CA GLN A 347 -26.47 5.02 -16.79
C GLN A 347 -27.42 5.28 -15.60
N ALA A 348 -27.14 6.31 -14.78
CA ALA A 348 -27.99 6.68 -13.66
C ALA A 348 -29.38 7.17 -14.09
N LYS A 349 -29.45 7.94 -15.18
CA LYS A 349 -30.72 8.39 -15.78
C LYS A 349 -31.52 7.19 -16.30
N THR A 350 -30.90 6.26 -17.02
CA THR A 350 -31.55 5.06 -17.55
C THR A 350 -32.11 4.18 -16.43
N LEU A 351 -31.30 3.87 -15.41
CA LEU A 351 -31.76 3.08 -14.25
C LEU A 351 -32.89 3.77 -13.47
N GLY A 352 -32.88 5.11 -13.42
CA GLY A 352 -33.96 5.89 -12.84
C GLY A 352 -35.28 5.80 -13.61
N LEU A 353 -35.22 5.72 -14.94
CA LEU A 353 -36.39 5.54 -15.80
C LEU A 353 -36.94 4.10 -15.74
N GLU A 354 -36.07 3.10 -15.79
CA GLU A 354 -36.44 1.69 -15.65
C GLU A 354 -37.16 1.43 -14.32
N GLY A 355 -36.64 1.96 -13.21
CA GLY A 355 -37.28 1.84 -11.90
C GLY A 355 -38.70 2.41 -11.85
N LYS A 356 -38.98 3.48 -12.61
CA LYS A 356 -40.32 4.08 -12.73
C LYS A 356 -41.25 3.22 -13.59
N ALA A 357 -40.76 2.64 -14.69
CA ALA A 357 -41.54 1.75 -15.55
C ALA A 357 -42.00 0.49 -14.80
N TYR A 358 -41.09 -0.15 -14.05
CA TYR A 358 -41.43 -1.33 -13.24
C TYR A 358 -42.46 -1.06 -12.14
N SER A 359 -42.54 0.18 -11.64
CA SER A 359 -43.52 0.56 -10.61
C SER A 359 -44.94 0.80 -11.13
N ARG A 360 -45.13 0.98 -12.44
CA ARG A 360 -46.42 1.42 -13.02
C ARG A 360 -47.14 0.36 -13.86
N GLU A 361 -46.46 -0.65 -14.41
CA GLU A 361 -47.00 -1.45 -15.53
C GLU A 361 -47.04 -2.98 -15.33
N MET A 362 -46.81 -3.53 -14.13
CA MET A 362 -46.69 -4.99 -13.95
C MET A 362 -47.96 -5.72 -13.48
N LYS A 363 -48.19 -6.92 -14.04
CA LYS A 363 -49.18 -7.90 -13.57
C LYS A 363 -48.72 -8.58 -12.27
N LEU A 364 -49.65 -9.09 -11.46
CA LEU A 364 -49.38 -9.63 -10.11
C LEU A 364 -48.31 -10.74 -10.07
N SER A 365 -48.26 -11.62 -11.07
CA SER A 365 -47.28 -12.72 -11.19
C SER A 365 -45.87 -12.21 -11.54
N GLU A 366 -45.79 -11.22 -12.43
CA GLU A 366 -44.54 -10.56 -12.84
C GLU A 366 -43.97 -9.71 -11.71
N MET A 367 -44.84 -9.11 -10.89
CA MET A 367 -44.45 -8.35 -9.70
C MET A 367 -43.75 -9.25 -8.65
N LYS A 368 -44.24 -10.48 -8.45
CA LYS A 368 -43.62 -11.43 -7.51
C LYS A 368 -42.21 -11.86 -7.97
N ASP A 369 -42.02 -12.15 -9.26
CA ASP A 369 -40.71 -12.48 -9.82
C ASP A 369 -39.75 -11.28 -9.78
N TYR A 370 -40.24 -10.08 -10.10
CA TYR A 370 -39.47 -8.85 -10.02
C TYR A 370 -38.97 -8.56 -8.60
N VAL A 371 -39.86 -8.57 -7.60
CA VAL A 371 -39.51 -8.30 -6.19
C VAL A 371 -38.53 -9.34 -5.65
N THR A 372 -38.68 -10.61 -6.02
CA THR A 372 -37.86 -11.69 -5.48
C THR A 372 -36.49 -11.78 -6.14
N ASN A 373 -36.41 -11.63 -7.47
CA ASN A 373 -35.21 -11.97 -8.24
C ASN A 373 -34.51 -10.78 -8.90
N LYS A 374 -35.23 -9.71 -9.28
CA LYS A 374 -34.67 -8.57 -10.03
C LYS A 374 -34.41 -7.34 -9.16
N LEU A 375 -35.33 -6.99 -8.27
CA LEU A 375 -35.25 -5.81 -7.42
C LEU A 375 -33.98 -5.78 -6.55
N PRO A 376 -33.53 -6.88 -5.91
CA PRO A 376 -32.28 -6.88 -5.14
C PRO A 376 -31.05 -6.59 -6.01
N LYS A 377 -31.01 -7.14 -7.23
CA LYS A 377 -29.91 -6.92 -8.19
C LYS A 377 -29.87 -5.48 -8.68
N VAL A 378 -31.04 -4.92 -9.02
CA VAL A 378 -31.17 -3.52 -9.43
C VAL A 378 -30.80 -2.58 -8.28
N ALA A 379 -31.23 -2.88 -7.06
CA ALA A 379 -30.87 -2.09 -5.87
C ALA A 379 -29.36 -2.11 -5.59
N ALA A 380 -28.71 -3.28 -5.72
CA ALA A 380 -27.27 -3.42 -5.57
C ALA A 380 -26.50 -2.66 -6.67
N ALA A 381 -26.91 -2.80 -7.94
CA ALA A 381 -26.32 -2.05 -9.05
C ALA A 381 -26.48 -0.54 -8.88
N LYS A 382 -27.67 -0.09 -8.44
CA LYS A 382 -27.93 1.31 -8.11
C LYS A 382 -27.00 1.80 -7.00
N LYS A 383 -26.84 1.03 -5.92
CA LYS A 383 -25.95 1.37 -4.81
C LYS A 383 -24.49 1.55 -5.27
N GLU A 384 -23.96 0.63 -6.06
CA GLU A 384 -22.58 0.74 -6.54
C GLU A 384 -22.42 1.91 -7.52
N LEU A 385 -23.39 2.12 -8.42
CA LEU A 385 -23.36 3.27 -9.32
C LEU A 385 -23.33 4.61 -8.57
N PHE A 386 -24.19 4.78 -7.55
CA PHE A 386 -24.18 6.01 -6.73
C PHE A 386 -22.88 6.20 -5.97
N LYS A 387 -22.22 5.11 -5.57
CA LYS A 387 -20.90 5.17 -4.94
C LYS A 387 -19.86 5.74 -5.90
N HIS A 388 -19.81 5.28 -7.15
CA HIS A 388 -18.89 5.84 -8.15
C HIS A 388 -19.25 7.27 -8.56
N LEU A 389 -20.53 7.62 -8.65
CA LEU A 389 -20.96 8.99 -8.92
C LEU A 389 -20.49 9.95 -7.83
N ARG A 390 -20.64 9.58 -6.55
CA ARG A 390 -20.14 10.38 -5.43
C ARG A 390 -18.62 10.58 -5.47
N LEU A 391 -17.88 9.54 -5.90
CA LEU A 391 -16.44 9.66 -6.12
C LEU A 391 -16.12 10.61 -7.29
N CYS A 392 -16.87 10.55 -8.39
CA CYS A 392 -16.73 11.49 -9.50
C CYS A 392 -17.05 12.93 -9.07
N GLU A 393 -18.09 13.15 -8.28
CA GLU A 393 -18.44 14.45 -7.69
C GLU A 393 -17.27 14.98 -6.87
N THR A 394 -16.71 14.15 -5.97
CA THR A 394 -15.53 14.52 -5.18
C THR A 394 -14.33 14.87 -6.08
N ILE A 395 -14.13 14.17 -7.20
CA ILE A 395 -13.06 14.49 -8.16
C ILE A 395 -13.27 15.87 -8.79
N VAL A 396 -14.48 16.15 -9.24
CA VAL A 396 -14.81 17.44 -9.87
C VAL A 396 -14.68 18.59 -8.86
N GLU A 397 -15.14 18.39 -7.63
CA GLU A 397 -15.06 19.40 -6.56
C GLU A 397 -13.62 19.76 -6.19
N GLU A 398 -12.75 18.76 -6.01
CA GLU A 398 -11.39 18.98 -5.51
C GLU A 398 -10.39 19.43 -6.58
N ILE A 399 -10.53 18.92 -7.80
CA ILE A 399 -9.52 19.10 -8.85
C ILE A 399 -10.06 19.92 -10.03
N GLY A 400 -11.38 19.87 -10.30
CA GLY A 400 -11.98 20.32 -11.56
C GLY A 400 -11.70 21.79 -11.92
N ALA A 401 -11.76 22.72 -10.96
CA ALA A 401 -11.64 24.16 -11.24
C ALA A 401 -10.29 24.57 -11.83
N ASN A 402 -9.20 23.90 -11.44
CA ASN A 402 -7.83 24.25 -11.85
C ASN A 402 -7.18 23.18 -12.76
N PHE A 403 -7.90 22.09 -13.07
CA PHE A 403 -7.34 20.93 -13.74
C PHE A 403 -6.71 21.26 -15.10
N GLU A 404 -7.45 21.94 -15.98
CA GLU A 404 -6.98 22.28 -17.32
C GLU A 404 -5.75 23.19 -17.27
N LYS A 405 -5.79 24.24 -16.43
CA LYS A 405 -4.64 25.14 -16.22
C LYS A 405 -3.43 24.36 -15.68
N HIS A 406 -3.63 23.43 -14.75
CA HIS A 406 -2.57 22.60 -14.20
C HIS A 406 -1.95 21.68 -15.26
N GLN A 407 -2.79 21.00 -16.04
CA GLN A 407 -2.36 20.09 -17.09
C GLN A 407 -1.59 20.82 -18.19
N MET A 408 -2.01 22.03 -18.56
CA MET A 408 -1.25 22.87 -19.50
C MET A 408 0.14 23.22 -18.97
N ILE A 409 0.29 23.44 -17.66
CA ILE A 409 1.59 23.70 -17.03
C ILE A 409 2.43 22.42 -17.02
N GLU A 410 1.86 21.27 -16.68
CA GLU A 410 2.55 19.98 -16.76
C GLU A 410 3.05 19.69 -18.19
N GLU A 411 2.23 19.93 -19.22
CA GLU A 411 2.62 19.81 -20.62
C GLU A 411 3.74 20.80 -21.00
N SER A 412 3.65 22.04 -20.51
CA SER A 412 4.72 23.04 -20.70
C SER A 412 6.04 22.57 -20.08
N ILE A 413 5.97 21.90 -18.91
CA ILE A 413 7.12 21.32 -18.23
C ILE A 413 7.72 20.15 -19.02
N LEU A 414 6.89 19.27 -19.59
CA LEU A 414 7.37 18.13 -20.41
C LEU A 414 7.97 18.58 -21.74
N THR A 415 7.41 19.62 -22.36
CA THR A 415 7.85 20.16 -23.65
C THR A 415 8.95 21.21 -23.53
N ASN A 416 9.35 21.57 -22.30
CA ASN A 416 10.31 22.63 -22.02
C ASN A 416 9.94 23.98 -22.64
N THR A 417 8.66 24.34 -22.55
CA THR A 417 8.13 25.59 -23.07
C THR A 417 7.76 26.55 -21.94
N ASN A 418 7.92 27.85 -22.19
CA ASN A 418 7.45 28.93 -21.31
C ASN A 418 7.83 28.82 -19.82
N ARG A 419 9.14 28.64 -19.52
CA ARG A 419 9.70 28.60 -18.15
C ARG A 419 9.17 29.70 -17.20
N LYS A 420 8.99 30.92 -17.73
CA LYS A 420 8.45 32.05 -16.96
C LYS A 420 7.01 31.80 -16.50
N GLN A 421 6.16 31.24 -17.36
CA GLN A 421 4.80 30.88 -17.01
C GLN A 421 4.76 29.75 -15.97
N ILE A 422 5.59 28.71 -16.13
CA ILE A 422 5.73 27.61 -15.17
C ILE A 422 6.09 28.16 -13.79
N MET A 423 7.15 28.97 -13.71
CA MET A 423 7.61 29.56 -12.45
C MET A 423 6.57 30.45 -11.81
N ASN A 424 5.91 31.32 -12.59
CA ASN A 424 4.87 32.19 -12.08
C ASN A 424 3.69 31.38 -11.53
N TYR A 425 3.30 30.29 -12.19
CA TYR A 425 2.21 29.42 -11.74
C TYR A 425 2.55 28.72 -10.42
N ILE A 426 3.74 28.15 -10.27
CA ILE A 426 4.14 27.48 -9.02
C ILE A 426 4.18 28.48 -7.85
N VAL A 427 4.69 29.69 -8.08
CA VAL A 427 4.73 30.76 -7.05
C VAL A 427 3.33 31.28 -6.72
N GLU A 428 2.45 31.40 -7.72
CA GLU A 428 1.03 31.73 -7.53
C GLU A 428 0.36 30.66 -6.64
N LEU A 429 0.53 29.37 -6.96
CA LEU A 429 -0.02 28.26 -6.16
C LEU A 429 0.45 28.31 -4.71
N LEU A 430 1.73 28.58 -4.45
CA LEU A 430 2.28 28.73 -3.09
C LEU A 430 1.63 29.85 -2.28
N SER A 431 1.01 30.82 -2.96
CA SER A 431 0.41 32.00 -2.34
C SER A 431 -1.11 31.89 -2.24
N SER A 432 -1.78 31.33 -3.25
CA SER A 432 -3.24 31.32 -3.38
C SER A 432 -3.93 30.00 -3.00
N ASP A 433 -3.31 28.85 -3.31
CA ASP A 433 -3.88 27.52 -3.06
C ASP A 433 -2.78 26.51 -2.70
N ALA A 434 -2.00 26.84 -1.67
CA ALA A 434 -0.82 26.09 -1.32
C ALA A 434 -1.19 24.68 -0.82
N HIS A 435 -0.72 23.66 -1.54
CA HIS A 435 -0.90 22.26 -1.16
C HIS A 435 0.44 21.53 -0.99
N LYS A 436 0.66 20.96 0.20
CA LYS A 436 1.95 20.47 0.67
C LYS A 436 2.66 19.51 -0.28
N TYR A 437 1.91 18.59 -0.89
CA TYR A 437 2.47 17.54 -1.75
C TYR A 437 2.47 17.95 -3.23
N ASN A 438 1.33 18.37 -3.77
CA ASN A 438 1.18 18.81 -5.16
C ASN A 438 2.17 19.92 -5.56
N THR A 439 2.43 20.89 -4.68
CA THR A 439 3.43 21.91 -4.97
C THR A 439 4.84 21.33 -5.05
N LEU A 440 5.23 20.42 -4.14
CA LEU A 440 6.52 19.73 -4.24
C LEU A 440 6.60 18.87 -5.50
N ARG A 441 5.52 18.18 -5.87
CA ARG A 441 5.46 17.37 -7.09
C ARG A 441 5.75 18.21 -8.34
N LEU A 442 5.13 19.38 -8.47
CA LEU A 442 5.42 20.29 -9.58
C LEU A 442 6.86 20.80 -9.58
N ILE A 443 7.39 21.17 -8.41
CA ILE A 443 8.79 21.61 -8.28
C ILE A 443 9.74 20.48 -8.71
N CYS A 444 9.48 19.25 -8.25
CA CYS A 444 10.27 18.08 -8.62
C CYS A 444 10.15 17.78 -10.11
N LEU A 445 8.95 17.83 -10.68
CA LEU A 445 8.71 17.62 -12.10
C LEU A 445 9.49 18.63 -12.93
N TYR A 446 9.42 19.91 -12.55
CA TYR A 446 10.15 20.98 -13.21
C TYR A 446 11.66 20.78 -13.16
N HIS A 447 12.19 20.36 -12.01
CA HIS A 447 13.61 20.04 -11.87
C HIS A 447 14.03 18.86 -12.76
N VAL A 448 13.31 17.73 -12.68
CA VAL A 448 13.70 16.49 -13.36
C VAL A 448 13.62 16.62 -14.89
N THR A 449 12.69 17.40 -15.43
CA THR A 449 12.53 17.53 -16.89
C THR A 449 13.33 18.68 -17.49
N ILE A 450 13.40 19.82 -16.79
CA ILE A 450 13.96 21.07 -17.34
C ILE A 450 15.24 21.52 -16.61
N GLY A 451 15.37 21.21 -15.32
CA GLY A 451 16.40 21.73 -14.43
C GLY A 451 16.04 23.09 -13.82
N LEU A 452 16.42 23.28 -12.55
CA LEU A 452 16.23 24.54 -11.82
C LEU A 452 17.54 25.32 -11.75
N THR A 453 17.48 26.64 -11.93
CA THR A 453 18.61 27.53 -11.67
C THR A 453 18.77 27.78 -10.16
N GLY A 454 19.94 28.19 -9.68
CA GLY A 454 20.15 28.47 -8.26
C GLY A 454 19.21 29.55 -7.68
N GLU A 455 18.84 30.53 -8.50
CA GLU A 455 17.85 31.55 -8.13
C GLU A 455 16.44 30.95 -8.00
N ASP A 456 16.01 30.15 -8.99
CA ASP A 456 14.70 29.48 -8.96
C ASP A 456 14.58 28.53 -7.78
N THR A 457 15.61 27.73 -7.52
CA THR A 457 15.71 26.82 -6.38
C THR A 457 15.49 27.57 -5.07
N THR A 458 16.23 28.67 -4.86
CA THR A 458 16.12 29.48 -3.65
C THR A 458 14.72 30.09 -3.52
N LYS A 459 14.16 30.60 -4.62
CA LYS A 459 12.84 31.23 -4.65
C LYS A 459 11.71 30.25 -4.33
N LEU A 460 11.72 29.08 -4.96
CA LEU A 460 10.70 28.03 -4.76
C LEU A 460 10.80 27.43 -3.35
N MET A 461 12.02 27.14 -2.89
CA MET A 461 12.26 26.64 -1.54
C MET A 461 11.78 27.65 -0.49
N THR A 462 12.17 28.92 -0.62
CA THR A 462 11.76 29.98 0.30
C THR A 462 10.24 30.16 0.29
N GLY A 463 9.61 30.15 -0.89
CA GLY A 463 8.15 30.23 -1.01
C GLY A 463 7.45 29.07 -0.30
N TYR A 464 7.94 27.84 -0.47
CA TYR A 464 7.40 26.66 0.22
C TYR A 464 7.57 26.74 1.74
N LEU A 465 8.76 27.14 2.22
CA LEU A 465 9.03 27.26 3.65
C LEU A 465 8.23 28.39 4.30
N ASN A 466 7.97 29.48 3.58
CA ASN A 466 7.09 30.55 4.06
C ASN A 466 5.63 30.09 4.15
N ALA A 467 5.17 29.26 3.21
CA ALA A 467 3.80 28.74 3.20
C ALA A 467 3.57 27.68 4.30
N PHE A 468 4.46 26.68 4.44
CA PHE A 468 4.25 25.52 5.31
C PHE A 468 5.12 25.51 6.59
N GLY A 469 6.08 26.43 6.68
CA GLY A 469 6.99 26.59 7.82
C GLY A 469 8.35 25.90 7.63
N TYR A 470 9.36 26.46 8.29
CA TYR A 470 10.77 26.04 8.21
C TYR A 470 11.06 24.63 8.74
N ARG A 471 10.11 24.02 9.45
CA ARG A 471 10.20 22.60 9.87
C ARG A 471 10.33 21.63 8.67
N HIS A 472 9.94 22.06 7.47
CA HIS A 472 10.00 21.27 6.26
C HIS A 472 11.32 21.42 5.49
N LEU A 473 12.31 22.13 6.02
CA LEU A 473 13.62 22.27 5.38
C LEU A 473 14.28 20.91 5.08
N THR A 474 14.12 19.93 5.97
CA THR A 474 14.67 18.58 5.80
C THR A 474 14.08 17.83 4.61
N VAL A 475 12.88 18.20 4.14
CA VAL A 475 12.26 17.59 2.96
C VAL A 475 13.10 17.86 1.71
N PHE A 476 13.66 19.08 1.57
CA PHE A 476 14.51 19.41 0.42
C PHE A 476 15.81 18.61 0.42
N HIS A 477 16.36 18.30 1.60
CA HIS A 477 17.50 17.40 1.69
C HIS A 477 17.14 15.97 1.25
N SER A 478 15.97 15.46 1.65
CA SER A 478 15.51 14.14 1.20
C SER A 478 15.20 14.11 -0.30
N LEU A 479 14.64 15.18 -0.87
CA LEU A 479 14.40 15.29 -2.31
C LEU A 479 15.71 15.37 -3.09
N TYR A 480 16.71 16.08 -2.56
CA TYR A 480 18.07 16.10 -3.10
C TYR A 480 18.68 14.69 -3.14
N GLN A 481 18.62 13.96 -2.02
CA GLN A 481 19.11 12.58 -1.96
C GLN A 481 18.44 11.67 -3.00
N ALA A 482 17.14 11.87 -3.24
CA ALA A 482 16.38 11.16 -4.27
C ALA A 482 16.51 11.73 -5.69
N ARG A 483 17.39 12.70 -5.94
CA ARG A 483 17.58 13.35 -7.26
C ARG A 483 16.30 13.99 -7.82
N LEU A 484 15.38 14.39 -6.94
CA LEU A 484 14.12 15.08 -7.24
C LEU A 484 14.23 16.59 -7.05
N PHE A 485 15.34 17.07 -6.49
CA PHE A 485 15.65 18.47 -6.29
C PHE A 485 17.16 18.71 -6.46
N PRO A 486 17.62 19.90 -6.93
CA PRO A 486 19.02 20.19 -7.22
C PRO A 486 19.98 20.03 -6.04
#